data_AF-X1LCT8-F1
#
_entry.id   AF-X1LCT8-F1
#
_cell.length_a   1.000
_cell.length_b   1.000
_cell.length_c   1.000
_cell.angle_alpha   90.00
_cell.angle_beta   90.00
_cell.angle_gamma   90.00
#
_symmetry.space_group_name_H-M   'P 1'
#
loop_
_entity.id
_entity.type
_entity.pdbx_description
1 polymer ?
#
loop_
_entity_poly.entity_id
_entity_poly.type
_entity_poly.pdbx_seq_one_letter_code
_entity_poly.pdbx_strand_id
1 'polypeptide(L)'
;DTKFIMMKQASTMITDFLKENGQINDRMGLIWFTDDVSEYQSSNDEKLLPIPANWAELRAQINTHGTGICTAMGSGLQTAFDTLSTSTQKRFVILCTDGIQN
;
A
#
# COMPACT_ATOMS: atom_id res chain seq x y z
N ASP A 1 -16.25 -7.62 9.04
CA ASP A 1 -15.95 -8.41 7.84
C ASP A 1 -14.64 -9.17 8.05
N THR A 2 -14.69 -10.50 8.08
CA THR A 2 -13.53 -11.36 8.34
C THR A 2 -12.49 -11.28 7.22
N LYS A 3 -12.92 -11.18 5.95
CA LYS A 3 -11.99 -11.10 4.81
C LYS A 3 -11.18 -9.82 4.86
N PHE A 4 -11.84 -8.70 5.13
CA PHE A 4 -11.19 -7.41 5.29
C PHE A 4 -10.16 -7.39 6.43
N ILE A 5 -10.47 -8.02 7.57
CA ILE A 5 -9.52 -8.17 8.68
C ILE A 5 -8.32 -9.01 8.25
N MET A 6 -8.54 -10.12 7.55
CA MET A 6 -7.45 -10.98 7.05
C MET A 6 -6.56 -10.24 6.05
N MET A 7 -7.13 -9.41 5.17
CA MET A 7 -6.35 -8.56 4.25
C MET A 7 -5.49 -7.54 5.01
N LYS A 8 -6.05 -6.86 6.03
CA LYS A 8 -5.26 -5.95 6.87
C LYS A 8 -4.12 -6.68 7.60
N GLN A 9 -4.39 -7.89 8.08
CA GLN A 9 -3.37 -8.73 8.70
C GLN A 9 -2.27 -9.13 7.69
N ALA A 10 -2.64 -9.55 6.48
CA ALA A 10 -1.68 -9.88 5.43
C ALA A 10 -0.80 -8.69 5.06
N SER A 11 -1.40 -7.51 4.83
CA SER A 11 -0.65 -6.27 4.56
C SER A 11 0.28 -5.89 5.71
N THR A 12 -0.15 -6.12 6.96
CA THR A 12 0.69 -5.92 8.15
C THR A 12 1.88 -6.87 8.16
N MET A 13 1.66 -8.17 7.93
CA MET A 13 2.72 -9.18 7.87
C MET A 13 3.74 -8.87 6.77
N ILE A 14 3.29 -8.42 5.59
CA ILE A 14 4.16 -7.99 4.50
C ILE A 14 5.02 -6.80 4.94
N THR A 15 4.42 -5.79 5.56
CA THR A 15 5.15 -4.60 6.03
C THR A 15 6.17 -4.94 7.10
N ASP A 16 5.81 -5.83 8.04
CA ASP A 16 6.71 -6.33 9.09
C ASP A 16 7.89 -7.10 8.48
N PHE A 17 7.63 -7.99 7.51
CA PHE A 17 8.67 -8.72 6.78
C PHE A 17 9.65 -7.77 6.08
N LEU A 18 9.13 -6.72 5.41
CA LEU A 18 9.96 -5.73 4.72
C LEU A 18 10.79 -4.89 5.69
N LYS A 19 10.27 -4.57 6.89
CA LYS A 19 11.06 -3.88 7.92
C LYS A 19 12.20 -4.75 8.45
N GLU A 20 12.02 -6.06 8.53
CA GLU A 20 13.03 -6.98 9.08
C GLU A 20 14.08 -7.42 8.06
N ASN A 21 13.71 -7.47 6.77
CA ASN A 21 14.56 -8.03 5.71
C ASN A 21 14.93 -7.03 4.62
N GLY A 22 14.29 -5.85 4.61
CA GLY A 22 14.56 -4.79 3.65
C GLY A 22 15.88 -4.08 3.91
N GLN A 23 16.45 -3.52 2.84
CA GLN A 23 17.61 -2.65 2.92
C GLN A 23 17.19 -1.23 3.37
N ILE A 24 18.14 -0.46 3.89
CA ILE A 24 17.89 0.89 4.42
C ILE A 24 17.25 1.85 3.39
N ASN A 25 17.49 1.59 2.10
CA ASN A 25 17.00 2.40 1.00
C ASN A 25 15.75 1.80 0.33
N ASP A 26 15.25 0.66 0.80
CA ASP A 26 14.00 0.11 0.28
C ASP A 26 12.85 1.02 0.69
N ARG A 27 12.02 1.36 -0.29
CA ARG A 27 10.91 2.29 -0.13
C ARG A 27 9.59 1.59 -0.38
N MET A 28 8.56 2.04 0.32
CA MET A 28 7.20 1.54 0.22
C MET A 28 6.23 2.69 0.13
N GLY A 29 5.20 2.49 -0.70
CA GLY A 29 3.99 3.29 -0.73
C GLY A 29 2.79 2.41 -0.39
N LEU A 30 1.69 3.06 -0.02
CA LEU A 30 0.43 2.40 0.28
C LEU A 30 -0.66 3.03 -0.57
N ILE A 31 -1.44 2.17 -1.22
CA ILE A 31 -2.57 2.56 -2.05
C ILE A 31 -3.76 1.74 -1.60
N TRP A 32 -4.90 2.41 -1.45
CA TRP A 32 -6.17 1.81 -1.15
C TRP A 32 -7.13 2.11 -2.28
N PHE A 33 -7.92 1.11 -2.65
CA PHE A 33 -8.95 1.26 -3.66
C PHE A 33 -10.23 0.61 -3.16
N THR A 34 -11.32 1.35 -3.22
CA THR A 34 -12.68 0.88 -2.97
C THR A 34 -13.57 1.47 -4.06
N ASP A 35 -14.50 2.37 -3.70
CA ASP A 35 -15.26 3.20 -4.62
C ASP A 35 -14.37 4.27 -5.28
N ASP A 36 -13.37 4.75 -4.52
CA ASP A 36 -12.35 5.69 -4.94
C ASP A 36 -10.95 5.12 -4.70
N VAL A 37 -9.93 5.81 -5.21
CA VAL A 37 -8.53 5.48 -4.95
C VAL A 37 -7.91 6.55 -4.07
N SER A 38 -7.26 6.12 -3.00
CA SER A 38 -6.40 6.97 -2.18
C SER A 38 -4.99 6.40 -2.14
N GLU A 39 -4.02 7.31 -2.06
CA GLU A 39 -2.61 6.99 -1.89
C GLU A 39 -2.11 7.66 -0.61
N TYR A 40 -1.22 6.98 0.10
CA TYR A 40 -0.55 7.56 1.24
C TYR A 40 0.40 8.68 0.79
N GLN A 41 0.31 9.82 1.45
CA GLN A 41 1.26 10.92 1.32
C GLN A 41 1.75 11.32 2.72
N SER A 42 3.06 11.45 2.87
CA SER A 42 3.65 12.00 4.08
C SER A 42 3.36 13.50 4.20
N SER A 43 3.71 14.10 5.34
CA SER A 43 3.61 15.56 5.53
C SER A 43 4.45 16.38 4.54
N ASN A 44 5.43 15.75 3.89
CA ASN A 44 6.28 16.35 2.86
C ASN A 44 5.83 16.00 1.43
N ASP A 45 4.62 15.47 1.27
CA ASP A 45 4.07 14.99 -0.02
C ASP A 45 4.88 13.84 -0.66
N GLU A 46 5.61 13.08 0.15
CA GLU A 46 6.31 11.88 -0.30
C GLU A 46 5.37 10.66 -0.30
N LYS A 47 5.29 10.00 -1.45
CA LYS A 47 4.46 8.79 -1.66
C LYS A 47 5.19 7.47 -1.39
N LEU A 48 6.53 7.51 -1.44
CA LEU A 48 7.41 6.36 -1.24
C LEU A 48 8.39 6.66 -0.11
N LEU A 49 8.16 6.06 1.05
CA LEU A 49 8.97 6.27 2.25
C LEU A 49 9.96 5.13 2.49
N PRO A 50 11.19 5.42 2.96
CA PRO A 50 12.12 4.39 3.44
C PRO A 50 11.51 3.55 4.56
N ILE A 51 11.48 2.23 4.40
CA ILE A 51 10.70 1.34 5.28
C ILE A 51 11.26 1.31 6.71
N PRO A 52 12.56 1.08 6.97
CA PRO A 52 13.00 0.88 8.36
C PRO A 52 12.76 2.08 9.27
N ALA A 53 12.84 3.29 8.73
CA ALA A 53 12.60 4.54 9.47
C ALA A 53 11.11 4.87 9.63
N ASN A 54 10.26 4.50 8.66
CA ASN A 54 8.86 4.93 8.60
C ASN A 54 7.86 3.76 8.77
N TRP A 55 8.33 2.57 9.12
CA TRP A 55 7.51 1.35 9.23
C TRP A 55 6.31 1.53 10.15
N ALA A 56 6.49 2.17 11.31
CA ALA A 56 5.40 2.33 12.28
C ALA A 56 4.26 3.20 11.71
N GLU A 57 4.61 4.23 10.94
CA GLU A 57 3.65 5.10 10.28
C GLU A 57 2.93 4.38 9.15
N LEU A 58 3.67 3.73 8.24
CA LEU A 58 3.09 2.94 7.16
C LEU A 58 2.14 1.87 7.71
N ARG A 59 2.54 1.17 8.78
CA ARG A 59 1.72 0.16 9.44
C ARG A 59 0.44 0.75 10.05
N ALA A 60 0.50 1.94 10.63
CA ALA A 60 -0.68 2.60 11.18
C ALA A 60 -1.73 2.87 10.08
N GLN A 61 -1.29 3.29 8.89
CA GLN A 61 -2.15 3.63 7.77
C GLN A 61 -2.93 2.44 7.18
N ILE A 62 -2.41 1.21 7.33
CA ILE A 62 -3.15 0.00 6.91
C ILE A 62 -4.50 -0.10 7.63
N ASN A 63 -4.59 0.40 8.86
CA ASN A 63 -5.77 0.27 9.69
C ASN A 63 -6.76 1.44 9.55
N THR A 64 -6.36 2.56 8.92
CA THR A 64 -7.17 3.80 8.85
C THR A 64 -8.27 3.74 7.79
N HIS A 65 -8.15 2.86 6.79
CA HIS A 65 -9.11 2.76 5.69
C HIS A 65 -10.16 1.66 5.93
N GLY A 66 -11.35 1.82 5.36
CA GLY A 66 -12.51 0.93 5.49
C GLY A 66 -12.83 0.13 4.21
N THR A 67 -13.95 -0.58 4.22
CA THR A 67 -14.53 -1.24 3.04
C THR A 67 -15.42 -0.27 2.25
N GLY A 68 -15.49 -0.41 0.93
CA GLY A 68 -16.48 0.28 0.07
C GLY A 68 -17.41 -0.71 -0.64
N ILE A 69 -18.19 -0.21 -1.60
CA ILE A 69 -19.20 -1.00 -2.32
C ILE A 69 -18.65 -1.52 -3.66
N CYS A 70 -17.80 -0.73 -4.31
CA CYS A 70 -17.16 -1.00 -5.57
C CYS A 70 -15.66 -1.33 -5.40
N THR A 71 -15.06 -1.80 -6.48
CA THR A 71 -13.68 -2.26 -6.58
C THR A 71 -13.00 -1.55 -7.74
N ALA A 72 -12.49 -0.33 -7.47
CA ALA A 72 -11.74 0.49 -8.41
C ALA A 72 -10.30 -0.02 -8.66
N MET A 73 -10.13 -1.33 -8.91
CA MET A 73 -8.83 -2.00 -9.03
C MET A 73 -7.97 -1.40 -10.16
N GLY A 74 -8.57 -1.10 -11.32
CA GLY A 74 -7.84 -0.52 -12.46
C GLY A 74 -7.19 0.82 -12.09
N SER A 75 -7.95 1.70 -11.45
CA SER A 75 -7.44 2.98 -10.96
C SER A 75 -6.37 2.79 -9.88
N GLY A 76 -6.57 1.84 -8.95
CA GLY A 76 -5.58 1.55 -7.90
C GLY A 76 -4.24 1.06 -8.45
N LEU A 77 -4.27 0.17 -9.44
CA LEU A 77 -3.07 -0.32 -10.14
C LEU A 77 -2.41 0.79 -10.98
N GLN A 78 -3.21 1.62 -11.65
CA GLN A 78 -2.70 2.76 -12.39
C GLN A 78 -1.94 3.72 -11.47
N THR A 79 -2.53 4.11 -10.33
CA THR A 79 -1.86 4.95 -9.32
C THR A 79 -0.56 4.31 -8.84
N ALA A 80 -0.55 3.00 -8.61
CA ALA A 80 0.66 2.28 -8.20
C ALA A 80 1.76 2.37 -9.25
N PHE A 81 1.41 2.18 -10.52
CA PHE A 81 2.37 2.27 -11.61
C PHE A 81 2.84 3.70 -11.85
N ASP A 82 1.97 4.69 -11.77
CA ASP A 82 2.33 6.10 -11.90
C ASP A 82 3.31 6.52 -10.79
N THR A 83 3.06 6.13 -9.54
CA THR A 83 3.96 6.39 -8.42
C THR A 83 5.33 5.72 -8.62
N LEU A 84 5.34 4.45 -9.03
CA LEU A 84 6.58 3.72 -9.28
C LEU A 84 7.29 4.14 -10.58
N SER A 85 6.61 4.81 -11.52
CA SER A 85 7.20 5.22 -12.80
C SER A 85 8.38 6.18 -12.63
N THR A 86 8.37 6.94 -11.53
CA THR A 86 9.41 7.92 -11.16
C THR A 86 10.65 7.29 -10.52
N SER A 87 10.55 6.04 -10.08
CA SER A 87 11.64 5.33 -9.40
C SER A 87 12.61 4.67 -10.40
N THR A 88 13.90 4.77 -10.10
CA THR A 88 14.98 4.08 -10.82
C THR A 88 15.38 2.74 -10.19
N GLN A 89 14.77 2.38 -9.05
CA GLN A 89 15.05 1.13 -8.33
C GLN A 89 14.26 -0.05 -8.92
N LYS A 90 14.46 -1.25 -8.37
CA LYS A 90 13.57 -2.40 -8.66
C LYS A 90 12.18 -2.11 -8.13
N ARG A 91 11.16 -2.39 -8.95
CA ARG A 91 9.76 -2.02 -8.71
C ARG A 91 8.90 -3.27 -8.70
N PHE A 92 8.01 -3.35 -7.72
CA PHE A 92 7.00 -4.39 -7.62
C PHE A 92 5.76 -3.83 -6.93
N VAL A 93 4.61 -4.43 -7.21
CA VAL A 93 3.34 -4.12 -6.57
C VAL A 93 2.80 -5.41 -5.95
N ILE A 94 2.38 -5.36 -4.69
CA ILE A 94 1.70 -6.46 -4.02
C ILE A 94 0.22 -6.07 -3.91
N LEU A 95 -0.63 -6.80 -4.64
CA LEU A 95 -2.07 -6.56 -4.66
C LEU A 95 -2.77 -7.48 -3.66
N CYS A 96 -3.45 -6.90 -2.68
CA CYS A 96 -4.33 -7.61 -1.75
C CYS A 96 -5.78 -7.25 -2.10
N THR A 97 -6.55 -8.18 -2.67
CA THR A 97 -7.96 -7.98 -3.03
C THR A 97 -8.74 -9.28 -2.86
N ASP A 98 -10.05 -9.16 -2.59
CA ASP A 98 -10.98 -10.30 -2.49
C ASP A 98 -12.00 -10.35 -3.64
N GLY A 99 -11.87 -9.47 -4.65
CA GLY A 99 -12.83 -9.32 -5.74
C GLY A 99 -12.21 -8.87 -7.06
N ILE A 100 -13.03 -8.90 -8.11
CA ILE A 100 -12.70 -8.37 -9.44
C ILE A 100 -13.27 -6.95 -9.59
N GLN A 101 -12.70 -6.17 -10.51
CA GLN A 101 -13.17 -4.81 -10.82
C GLN A 101 -14.66 -4.79 -11.17
N ASN A 102 -15.39 -3.80 -10.63
CA ASN A 102 -16.80 -3.56 -10.90
C ASN A 102 -17.14 -2.07 -10.88
#